data_AF-A0A3C0B637-F1
#
_entry.id   AF-A0A3C0B637-F1
#
_cell.length_a   1.000
_cell.length_b   1.000
_cell.length_c   1.000
_cell.angle_alpha   90.00
_cell.angle_beta   90.00
_cell.angle_gamma   90.00
#
_symmetry.space_group_name_H-M   'P 1'
#
loop_
_entity.id
_entity.type
_entity.pdbx_description
1 polymer ?
#
loop_
_entity_poly.entity_id
_entity_poly.type
_entity_poly.pdbx_seq_one_letter_code
_entity_poly.pdbx_strand_id
1 'polypeptide(L)'
;TDNWMWPRHTGDFSIFRIYANKNNEPAAYDADNVPYKPKSHLKISLKGAEKGDFTFVFGYPGTTQEYLPSNAISMITQRENPPAIRLRGKRLAIFDKYQDQSDLVRIQYSAKHAGVANY
;
A
#
# COMPACT_ATOMS: atom_id res chain seq x y z
N THR A 1 8.83 -1.25 -14.80
CA THR A 1 7.97 -1.06 -13.62
C THR A 1 8.86 -0.67 -12.46
N ASP A 2 8.47 0.36 -11.71
CA ASP A 2 9.36 0.99 -10.72
C ASP A 2 9.08 0.50 -9.28
N ASN A 3 8.23 -0.53 -9.11
CA ASN A 3 7.93 -1.10 -7.81
C ASN A 3 9.19 -1.66 -7.15
N TRP A 4 9.41 -1.37 -5.87
CA TRP A 4 10.66 -1.68 -5.15
C TRP A 4 11.96 -1.10 -5.74
N MET A 5 11.87 -0.11 -6.64
CA MET A 5 13.03 0.54 -7.27
C MET A 5 13.20 2.01 -6.83
N TRP A 6 14.46 2.45 -6.82
CA TRP A 6 14.90 3.85 -6.76
C TRP A 6 15.92 4.11 -7.89
N PRO A 7 15.90 5.25 -8.62
CA PRO A 7 15.05 6.44 -8.48
C PRO A 7 13.57 6.17 -8.80
N ARG A 8 12.67 7.00 -8.25
CA ARG A 8 11.22 6.82 -8.34
C ARG A 8 10.53 8.13 -8.72
N HIS A 9 9.52 8.06 -9.59
CA HIS A 9 8.80 9.23 -10.11
C HIS A 9 7.27 9.04 -10.01
N THR A 10 6.77 8.47 -8.90
CA THR A 10 5.35 8.17 -8.69
C THR A 10 4.73 9.12 -7.67
N GLY A 11 3.62 9.77 -8.01
CA GLY A 11 2.80 10.56 -7.08
C GLY A 11 1.82 9.69 -6.28
N ASP A 12 2.34 8.86 -5.38
CA ASP A 12 1.56 7.85 -4.65
C ASP A 12 0.82 8.46 -3.44
N PHE A 13 -0.37 9.03 -3.66
CA PHE A 13 -1.26 9.49 -2.59
C PHE A 13 -2.73 9.43 -3.00
N SER A 14 -3.61 9.36 -2.01
CA SER A 14 -5.05 9.53 -2.15
C SER A 14 -5.58 10.34 -0.97
N ILE A 15 -6.74 10.97 -1.15
CA ILE A 15 -7.32 11.87 -0.15
C ILE A 15 -8.69 11.34 0.25
N PHE A 16 -8.88 11.19 1.56
CA PHE A 16 -10.15 10.81 2.18
C PHE A 16 -10.56 11.89 3.18
N ARG A 17 -11.85 11.89 3.54
CA ARG A 17 -12.42 12.75 4.58
C ARG A 17 -13.17 11.90 5.59
N ILE A 18 -12.89 12.11 6.87
CA ILE A 18 -13.61 11.47 7.97
C ILE A 18 -14.87 12.29 8.28
N TYR A 19 -16.00 11.59 8.43
CA TYR A 19 -17.29 12.14 8.82
C TYR A 19 -17.71 11.61 10.20
N ALA A 20 -18.50 12.41 10.91
CA ALA A 20 -18.97 12.15 12.26
C ALA A 20 -20.41 12.62 12.43
N ASN A 21 -21.06 12.20 13.51
CA ASN A 21 -22.39 12.71 13.87
C ASN A 21 -22.30 14.20 14.30
N LYS A 22 -23.46 14.81 14.62
CA LYS A 22 -23.55 16.23 15.06
C LYS A 22 -22.77 16.53 16.34
N ASN A 23 -22.46 15.50 17.15
CA ASN A 23 -21.66 15.62 18.37
C ASN A 23 -20.16 15.38 18.11
N ASN A 24 -19.75 15.23 16.86
CA ASN A 24 -18.37 14.94 16.45
C ASN A 24 -17.87 13.56 16.92
N GLU A 25 -18.77 12.60 17.10
CA GLU A 25 -18.48 11.22 17.50
C GLU A 25 -18.49 10.26 16.30
N PRO A 26 -17.80 9.10 16.39
CA PRO A 26 -17.83 8.08 15.35
C PRO A 26 -19.26 7.63 15.04
N ALA A 27 -19.59 7.56 13.76
CA ALA A 27 -20.92 7.18 13.32
C ALA A 27 -20.84 6.30 12.06
N ALA A 28 -21.87 5.46 11.86
CA ALA A 28 -22.11 4.84 10.57
C ALA A 28 -22.46 5.92 9.51
N TYR A 29 -22.51 5.52 8.25
CA TYR A 29 -22.93 6.43 7.18
C TYR A 29 -24.35 6.95 7.44
N ASP A 30 -24.49 8.27 7.34
CA ASP A 30 -25.74 9.01 7.34
C ASP A 30 -25.54 10.24 6.44
N ALA A 31 -26.57 10.63 5.70
CA ALA A 31 -26.53 11.81 4.82
C ALA A 31 -26.35 13.12 5.61
N ASP A 32 -26.77 13.16 6.88
CA ASP A 32 -26.68 14.31 7.77
C ASP A 32 -25.33 14.40 8.52
N ASN A 33 -24.43 13.42 8.33
CA ASN A 33 -23.12 13.46 8.96
C ASN A 33 -22.31 14.67 8.49
N VAL A 34 -21.51 15.21 9.39
CA VAL A 34 -20.67 16.39 9.16
C VAL A 34 -19.19 16.02 9.15
N PRO A 35 -18.32 16.82 8.50
CA PRO A 35 -16.88 16.59 8.57
C PRO A 35 -16.37 16.56 10.01
N TYR A 36 -15.61 15.53 10.37
CA TYR A 36 -15.02 15.39 11.70
C TYR A 36 -14.06 16.55 11.99
N LYS A 37 -14.17 17.12 13.18
CA LYS A 37 -13.29 18.16 13.71
C LYS A 37 -12.25 17.50 14.65
N PRO A 38 -11.02 17.24 14.18
CA PRO A 38 -10.01 16.62 15.02
C PRO A 38 -9.49 17.60 16.08
N LYS A 39 -9.06 17.08 17.24
CA LYS A 39 -8.36 17.87 18.26
C LYS A 39 -7.04 18.45 17.74
N SER A 40 -6.36 17.73 16.84
CA SER A 40 -5.10 18.13 16.20
C SER A 40 -4.96 17.49 14.83
N HIS A 41 -4.23 18.13 13.93
CA HIS A 41 -3.87 17.61 12.60
C HIS A 41 -2.47 18.09 12.22
N LEU A 42 -1.82 17.38 11.29
CA LEU A 42 -0.50 17.73 10.80
C LEU A 42 -0.55 18.99 9.92
N LYS A 43 0.38 19.92 10.14
CA LYS A 43 0.58 21.08 9.26
C LYS A 43 1.45 20.67 8.09
N ILE A 44 1.11 21.13 6.89
CA ILE A 44 1.87 20.86 5.67
C ILE A 44 2.91 21.96 5.48
N SER A 45 4.17 21.57 5.29
CA SER A 45 5.26 22.46 4.88
C SER A 45 5.49 22.34 3.37
N LEU A 46 5.62 23.48 2.69
CA LEU A 46 5.94 23.56 1.27
C LEU A 46 7.39 24.01 1.00
N LYS A 47 8.24 24.01 2.04
CA LYS A 47 9.63 24.51 1.96
C LYS A 47 10.58 23.58 1.20
N GLY A 48 10.15 22.36 0.87
CA GLY A 48 11.03 21.31 0.34
C GLY A 48 11.75 20.53 1.46
N ALA A 49 12.64 19.64 1.06
CA ALA A 49 13.51 18.85 1.93
C ALA A 49 14.89 18.71 1.29
N GLU A 50 15.94 18.67 2.10
CA GLU A 50 17.33 18.58 1.68
C GLU A 50 18.01 17.32 2.23
N LYS A 51 19.15 16.95 1.63
CA LYS A 51 19.95 15.80 2.08
C LYS A 51 20.45 16.05 3.50
N GLY A 52 20.05 15.17 4.43
CA GLY A 52 20.48 15.23 5.83
C GLY A 52 19.44 15.81 6.78
N ASP A 53 18.31 16.31 6.26
CA ASP A 53 17.21 16.77 7.09
C ASP A 53 16.64 15.65 7.96
N PHE A 54 16.37 15.98 9.22
CA PHE A 54 15.70 15.06 10.13
C PHE A 54 14.30 14.72 9.59
N THR A 55 14.03 13.43 9.47
CA THR A 55 12.75 12.91 9.02
C THR A 55 12.20 11.93 10.05
N PHE A 56 10.95 12.14 10.47
CA PHE A 56 10.25 11.23 11.36
C PHE A 56 9.06 10.62 10.64
N VAL A 57 8.94 9.30 10.73
CA VAL A 57 7.84 8.53 10.15
C VAL A 57 7.08 7.83 11.27
N PHE A 58 5.77 8.02 11.30
CA PHE A 58 4.85 7.39 12.25
C PHE A 58 3.73 6.69 11.51
N GLY A 59 3.42 5.45 11.92
CA GLY A 59 2.40 4.63 11.30
C GLY A 59 2.26 3.28 11.99
N TYR A 60 1.64 2.33 11.29
CA TYR A 60 1.31 1.00 11.81
C TYR A 60 2.09 -0.08 11.03
N PRO A 61 3.37 -0.35 11.35
CA PRO A 61 4.13 -1.39 10.66
C PRO A 61 3.47 -2.76 10.89
N GLY A 62 3.25 -3.52 9.82
CA GLY A 62 2.46 -4.75 9.88
C GLY A 62 3.18 -5.92 10.56
N THR A 63 4.35 -6.30 10.07
CA THR A 63 5.11 -7.45 10.62
C THR A 63 6.59 -7.29 10.31
N THR A 64 7.43 -7.65 11.26
CA THR A 64 8.88 -7.86 11.07
C THR A 64 9.24 -9.26 11.56
N GLN A 65 10.35 -9.79 11.05
CA GLN A 65 10.92 -11.06 11.48
C GLN A 65 12.37 -10.85 11.92
N GLU A 66 12.58 -9.87 12.80
CA GLU A 66 13.90 -9.34 13.17
C GLU A 66 14.83 -10.40 13.79
N TYR A 67 14.28 -11.37 14.52
CA TYR A 67 15.04 -12.35 15.30
C TYR A 67 15.08 -13.76 14.67
N LEU A 68 14.98 -13.86 13.34
CA LEU A 68 15.04 -15.17 12.69
C LEU A 68 16.44 -15.80 12.79
N PRO A 69 16.53 -17.09 13.17
CA PRO A 69 17.79 -17.82 13.10
C PRO A 69 18.17 -18.12 11.64
N SER A 70 19.47 -18.39 11.41
CA SER A 70 20.03 -18.60 10.07
C SER A 70 19.38 -19.73 9.28
N ASN A 71 18.94 -20.80 9.94
CA ASN A 71 18.22 -21.91 9.31
C ASN A 71 16.84 -21.49 8.79
N ALA A 72 16.11 -20.64 9.52
CA ALA A 72 14.83 -20.11 9.07
C ALA A 72 15.00 -19.19 7.85
N ILE A 73 16.04 -18.35 7.85
CA ILE A 73 16.40 -17.52 6.69
C ILE A 73 16.68 -18.39 5.47
N SER A 74 17.44 -19.48 5.64
CA SER A 74 17.74 -20.43 4.55
C SER A 74 16.47 -21.09 3.99
N MET A 75 15.55 -21.50 4.87
CA MET A 75 14.27 -22.09 4.46
C MET A 75 13.44 -21.09 3.64
N ILE A 76 13.25 -19.87 4.14
CA ILE A 76 12.46 -18.83 3.46
C ILE A 76 13.07 -18.51 2.09
N THR A 77 14.37 -18.27 2.03
CA THR A 77 15.04 -17.80 0.81
C THR A 77 15.24 -18.89 -0.23
N GLN A 78 15.51 -20.13 0.17
CA GLN A 78 15.89 -21.22 -0.73
C GLN A 78 14.76 -22.20 -1.03
N ARG A 79 13.75 -22.29 -0.15
CA ARG A 79 12.67 -23.28 -0.27
C ARG A 79 11.29 -22.65 -0.47
N GLU A 80 10.97 -21.58 0.25
CA GLU A 80 9.61 -20.99 0.22
C GLU A 80 9.46 -19.92 -0.86
N ASN A 81 10.34 -18.92 -0.89
CA ASN A 81 10.25 -17.80 -1.83
C ASN A 81 10.35 -18.24 -3.31
N PRO A 82 11.26 -19.15 -3.72
CA PRO A 82 11.39 -19.51 -5.12
C PRO A 82 10.11 -20.10 -5.76
N PRO A 83 9.41 -21.10 -5.18
CA PRO A 83 8.13 -21.55 -5.73
C PRO A 83 7.04 -20.48 -5.65
N ALA A 84 6.99 -19.67 -4.58
CA ALA A 84 6.01 -18.59 -4.45
C ALA A 84 6.15 -17.57 -5.59
N ILE A 85 7.37 -17.10 -5.87
CA ILE A 85 7.67 -16.17 -6.97
C ILE A 85 7.25 -16.77 -8.31
N ARG A 86 7.59 -18.04 -8.59
CA ARG A 86 7.20 -18.70 -9.85
C ARG A 86 5.68 -18.77 -10.03
N LEU A 87 4.94 -19.12 -8.98
CA LEU A 87 3.49 -19.23 -9.04
C LEU A 87 2.82 -17.86 -9.22
N ARG A 88 3.31 -16.83 -8.52
CA ARG A 88 2.83 -15.45 -8.71
C ARG A 88 3.11 -14.95 -10.12
N GLY A 89 4.29 -15.20 -10.67
CA GLY A 89 4.63 -14.85 -12.05
C GLY A 89 3.65 -15.46 -13.06
N LYS A 90 3.31 -16.75 -12.91
CA LYS A 90 2.29 -17.39 -13.76
C LYS A 90 0.92 -16.74 -13.62
N ARG A 91 0.51 -16.40 -12.40
CA ARG A 91 -0.77 -15.73 -12.12
C ARG A 91 -0.83 -14.33 -12.74
N LEU A 92 0.24 -13.54 -12.63
CA LEU A 92 0.34 -12.22 -13.24
C LEU A 92 0.26 -12.31 -14.76
N ALA A 93 1.00 -13.22 -15.39
CA ALA A 93 0.93 -13.43 -16.84
C ALA A 93 -0.49 -13.79 -17.35
N ILE A 94 -1.27 -14.52 -16.54
CA ILE A 94 -2.68 -14.79 -16.85
C ILE A 94 -3.52 -13.52 -16.72
N PHE A 95 -3.34 -12.74 -15.66
CA PHE A 95 -4.04 -11.47 -15.49
C PHE A 95 -3.75 -10.52 -16.64
N ASP A 96 -2.48 -10.27 -16.94
CA ASP A 96 -2.04 -9.40 -18.04
C ASP A 96 -2.72 -9.79 -19.35
N LYS A 97 -2.63 -11.07 -19.71
CA LYS A 97 -3.23 -11.61 -20.95
C LYS A 97 -4.71 -11.23 -21.10
N TYR A 98 -5.50 -11.29 -20.04
CA TYR A 98 -6.95 -11.02 -20.11
C TYR A 98 -7.30 -9.56 -19.84
N GLN A 99 -6.50 -8.83 -19.05
CA GLN A 99 -6.69 -7.39 -18.83
C GLN A 99 -6.39 -6.59 -20.11
N ASP A 100 -5.42 -7.02 -20.92
CA ASP A 100 -5.10 -6.40 -22.20
C ASP A 100 -6.21 -6.54 -23.26
N GLN A 101 -7.14 -7.49 -23.07
CA GLN A 101 -8.22 -7.77 -24.01
C GLN A 101 -9.52 -7.03 -23.67
N SER A 102 -9.67 -6.48 -22.46
CA SER A 102 -10.93 -5.88 -22.02
C SER A 102 -10.73 -4.89 -20.87
N ASP A 103 -11.20 -3.66 -21.07
CA ASP A 103 -11.20 -2.64 -20.03
C ASP A 103 -12.03 -3.02 -18.80
N LEU A 104 -13.14 -3.75 -19.00
CA LEU A 104 -13.95 -4.26 -17.91
C LEU A 104 -13.14 -5.24 -17.06
N VAL A 105 -12.46 -6.19 -17.70
CA VAL A 105 -11.60 -7.16 -16.99
C VAL A 105 -10.43 -6.45 -16.32
N ARG A 106 -9.83 -5.46 -17.00
CA ARG A 106 -8.79 -4.61 -16.45
C ARG A 106 -9.23 -4.01 -15.12
N ILE A 107 -10.34 -3.28 -15.09
CA ILE A 107 -10.90 -2.67 -13.87
C ILE A 107 -11.18 -3.71 -12.77
N GLN A 108 -11.84 -4.81 -13.11
CA GLN A 108 -12.20 -5.87 -12.16
C GLN A 108 -11.00 -6.56 -11.50
N TYR A 109 -9.85 -6.59 -12.20
CA TYR A 109 -8.65 -7.30 -11.75
C TYR A 109 -7.49 -6.39 -11.36
N SER A 110 -7.54 -5.07 -11.59
CA SER A 110 -6.45 -4.14 -11.26
C SER A 110 -5.98 -4.25 -9.81
N ALA A 111 -6.91 -4.25 -8.84
CA ALA A 111 -6.55 -4.38 -7.43
C ALA A 111 -5.94 -5.76 -7.10
N LYS A 112 -6.45 -6.83 -7.73
CA LYS A 112 -5.93 -8.20 -7.55
C LYS A 112 -4.55 -8.36 -8.18
N HIS A 113 -4.33 -7.76 -9.33
CA HIS A 113 -3.05 -7.73 -10.01
C HIS A 113 -2.01 -6.99 -9.16
N ALA A 114 -2.31 -5.75 -8.74
CA ALA A 114 -1.43 -4.97 -7.88
C ALA A 114 -1.08 -5.69 -6.57
N GLY A 115 -2.06 -6.34 -5.93
CA GLY A 115 -1.83 -7.12 -4.71
C GLY A 115 -0.88 -8.31 -4.90
N VAL A 116 -0.89 -8.95 -6.08
CA VAL A 116 0.05 -10.05 -6.39
C VAL A 116 1.42 -9.51 -6.79
N ALA A 117 1.47 -8.42 -7.57
CA ALA A 117 2.71 -7.82 -8.05
C ALA A 117 3.53 -7.12 -6.94
N ASN A 118 2.90 -6.81 -5.81
CA ASN A 118 3.56 -6.18 -4.67
C ASN A 118 4.34 -7.16 -3.78
N TYR A 119 4.21 -8.48 -3.99
CA TYR A 119 4.78 -9.51 -3.11
C TYR A 119 5.71 -10.49 -3.85
#